data_AF-A0A2W6DFR8-F1
#
_entry.id   AF-A0A2W6DFR8-F1
#
_cell.length_a   1.000
_cell.length_b   1.000
_cell.length_c   1.000
_cell.angle_alpha   90.00
_cell.angle_beta   90.00
_cell.angle_gamma   90.00
#
_symmetry.space_group_name_H-M   'P 1'
#
loop_
_entity.id
_entity.type
_entity.pdbx_description
1 polymer ?
#
loop_
_entity_poly.entity_id
_entity_poly.type
_entity_poly.pdbx_seq_one_letter_code
_entity_poly.pdbx_strand_id
1 'polypeptide(L)'
;MRVLVALGLVAVLGVAAGCGGEPPPPPTGRVERGAVVTKVSASGSLTAIREQNLGFPKGAQLTQLMVKVGDRVTAGQIVAREDDFGFRQTLNQLQGQLNSQRALFGKFVADPTVQGAQATLDQTHEILEATQKSVDAELAADTSATNQAHKQLDFDSYLLDKAQEALRADQVSCSATGGIPFTPPAPANGVGGTGGPNSSVGVGPAQAGVDDPARVGPVFAGSTGSGGSAPGGSPGGGGNPACNRIPTDQQAVVNARRTVLMDKAVLQAAQQKENVDRTQGLVSIENARQSVVTAQNTLDAAATDRPFNIDQQVALVASIAAQVEAAQRDVDNTVLRAPVAGTVSAINGLVGEYLQPSTGVSALAPGSTSPIPGLSGTSSNSSLSLGNPATGAQRPGGTQFMVLDNINTFQVVVPFEESDAAKVAPNQKVDVTFDAVPDLTRAGTVVSLSPTGSNISSVINYYATVVLNETDPRLKDGLTAQARVITNQVQDVLTVPNSAVRKSGDQSTVTIIDANGTQQQARFQAGLVGDDRTQVISGLREGQEVVLRQGV
;
A
#
# COMPACT_ATOMS: atom_id res chain seq x y z
N MET A 1 95.38 -78.25 -47.94
CA MET A 1 95.64 -77.56 -46.65
C MET A 1 94.45 -76.62 -46.40
N ARG A 2 93.54 -76.90 -45.43
CA ARG A 2 93.54 -76.35 -44.04
C ARG A 2 93.52 -74.80 -44.08
N VAL A 3 92.55 -74.00 -43.59
CA VAL A 3 91.77 -73.88 -42.32
C VAL A 3 90.74 -72.71 -42.55
N LEU A 4 89.39 -72.79 -42.35
CA LEU A 4 88.52 -72.68 -41.14
C LEU A 4 88.07 -71.23 -40.75
N VAL A 5 86.75 -70.89 -40.86
CA VAL A 5 85.90 -69.96 -40.03
C VAL A 5 84.41 -70.22 -40.43
N ALA A 6 83.61 -71.04 -39.74
CA ALA A 6 82.76 -70.83 -38.55
C ALA A 6 81.40 -70.09 -38.80
N LEU A 7 80.31 -70.81 -38.45
CA LEU A 7 78.89 -70.64 -38.81
C LEU A 7 78.06 -70.65 -37.50
N GLY A 8 76.94 -69.93 -37.42
CA GLY A 8 76.04 -70.02 -36.26
C GLY A 8 74.65 -69.43 -36.49
N LEU A 9 73.63 -70.29 -36.46
CA LEU A 9 72.20 -70.07 -36.72
C LEU A 9 71.43 -70.61 -35.51
N VAL A 10 70.47 -69.86 -34.95
CA VAL A 10 69.51 -70.36 -33.93
C VAL A 10 68.13 -69.72 -34.14
N ALA A 11 67.10 -70.55 -34.06
CA ALA A 11 65.66 -70.25 -34.09
C ALA A 11 65.05 -70.33 -32.67
N VAL A 12 63.84 -69.79 -32.45
CA VAL A 12 62.65 -70.43 -31.78
C VAL A 12 61.56 -69.41 -31.33
N LEU A 13 60.31 -69.91 -31.43
CA LEU A 13 58.92 -69.51 -31.14
C LEU A 13 58.55 -68.60 -29.93
N GLY A 14 57.51 -67.75 -30.14
CA GLY A 14 56.13 -67.86 -29.58
C GLY A 14 55.76 -67.29 -28.18
N VAL A 15 54.67 -66.49 -28.11
CA VAL A 15 53.49 -66.54 -27.17
C VAL A 15 52.80 -65.16 -27.03
N ALA A 16 51.47 -65.18 -27.02
CA ALA A 16 50.55 -64.05 -26.87
C ALA A 16 50.43 -63.53 -25.42
N ALA A 17 50.37 -62.20 -25.26
CA ALA A 17 49.79 -61.53 -24.09
C ALA A 17 49.28 -60.15 -24.52
N GLY A 18 47.99 -59.88 -24.29
CA GLY A 18 47.37 -58.60 -24.57
C GLY A 18 47.85 -57.52 -23.60
N CYS A 19 48.05 -56.32 -24.12
CA CYS A 19 48.00 -55.08 -23.36
C CYS A 19 47.10 -54.12 -24.14
N GLY A 20 45.85 -54.03 -23.70
CA GLY A 20 44.97 -52.93 -24.09
C GLY A 20 45.62 -51.65 -23.60
N GLY A 21 46.08 -50.81 -24.53
CA GLY A 21 46.43 -49.43 -24.19
C GLY A 21 45.15 -48.75 -23.72
N GLU A 22 45.10 -48.41 -22.44
CA GLU A 22 44.01 -47.63 -21.87
C GLU A 22 43.83 -46.37 -22.74
N PRO A 23 42.60 -46.06 -23.20
CA PRO A 23 42.36 -44.84 -23.95
C PRO A 23 42.89 -43.65 -23.14
N PRO A 24 43.57 -42.67 -23.77
CA PRO A 24 44.08 -41.52 -23.05
C PRO A 24 42.93 -40.87 -22.26
N PRO A 25 43.15 -40.54 -20.96
CA PRO A 25 42.10 -40.00 -20.13
C PRO A 25 41.50 -38.75 -20.79
N PRO A 26 40.16 -38.60 -20.79
CA PRO A 26 39.53 -37.47 -21.45
C PRO A 26 39.98 -36.17 -20.78
N PRO A 27 40.12 -35.06 -21.52
CA PRO A 27 40.49 -33.78 -20.93
C PRO A 27 39.47 -33.38 -19.88
N THR A 28 39.93 -33.09 -18.67
CA THR A 28 39.09 -32.65 -17.55
C THR A 28 39.27 -31.16 -17.27
N GLY A 29 38.20 -30.53 -16.82
CA GLY A 29 38.21 -29.20 -16.23
C GLY A 29 37.77 -29.29 -14.77
N ARG A 30 38.04 -28.26 -13.98
CA ARG A 30 37.66 -28.21 -12.57
C ARG A 30 36.55 -27.20 -12.33
N VAL A 31 35.59 -27.57 -11.48
CA VAL A 31 34.62 -26.63 -10.91
C VAL A 31 35.32 -25.82 -9.83
N GLU A 32 35.43 -24.51 -10.03
CA GLU A 32 36.16 -23.61 -9.13
C GLU A 32 35.40 -22.30 -8.96
N ARG A 33 35.66 -21.60 -7.85
CA ARG A 33 35.14 -20.25 -7.67
C ARG A 33 35.91 -19.28 -8.54
N GLY A 34 35.17 -18.45 -9.26
CA GLY A 34 35.74 -17.46 -10.16
C GLY A 34 34.73 -16.38 -10.50
N ALA A 35 35.18 -15.43 -11.32
CA ALA A 35 34.29 -14.43 -11.90
C ALA A 35 33.74 -14.94 -13.24
N VAL A 36 32.44 -14.72 -13.46
CA VAL A 36 31.79 -14.91 -14.76
C VAL A 36 31.50 -13.54 -15.34
N VAL A 37 32.05 -13.27 -16.52
CA VAL A 37 31.89 -12.00 -17.23
C VAL A 37 31.34 -12.26 -18.62
N THR A 38 30.42 -11.40 -19.06
CA THR A 38 29.99 -11.31 -20.47
C THR A 38 30.53 -10.02 -21.05
N LYS A 39 31.27 -10.12 -22.15
CA LYS A 39 31.81 -8.94 -22.83
C LYS A 39 31.24 -8.83 -24.24
N VAL A 40 31.02 -7.59 -24.67
CA VAL A 40 30.78 -7.27 -26.09
C VAL A 40 31.99 -6.50 -26.59
N SER A 41 32.48 -6.87 -27.76
CA SER A 41 33.69 -6.27 -28.32
C SER A 41 33.41 -5.60 -29.65
N ALA A 42 33.97 -4.42 -29.84
CA ALA A 42 33.97 -3.78 -31.14
C ALA A 42 35.27 -2.99 -31.36
N SER A 43 35.64 -2.82 -32.62
CA SER A 43 36.83 -2.07 -33.04
C SER A 43 36.44 -0.66 -33.47
N GLY A 44 37.17 0.33 -32.99
CA GLY A 44 36.95 1.74 -33.29
C GLY A 44 38.27 2.50 -33.41
N SER A 45 38.16 3.81 -33.49
CA SER A 45 39.32 4.70 -33.54
C SER A 45 39.51 5.45 -32.23
N LEU A 46 40.77 5.57 -31.82
CA LEU A 46 41.20 6.41 -30.72
C LEU A 46 41.28 7.86 -31.21
N THR A 47 40.64 8.77 -30.50
CA THR A 47 40.68 10.20 -30.78
C THR A 47 41.15 10.96 -29.55
N ALA A 48 42.10 11.86 -29.73
CA ALA A 48 42.52 12.76 -28.64
C ALA A 48 41.45 13.86 -28.45
N ILE A 49 40.95 14.01 -27.23
CA ILE A 49 40.15 15.19 -26.89
C ILE A 49 41.15 16.31 -26.68
N ARG A 50 41.32 17.18 -27.67
CA ARG A 50 42.29 18.28 -27.55
C ARG A 50 41.71 19.43 -26.76
N GLU A 51 40.42 19.69 -26.93
CA GLU A 51 39.75 20.85 -26.36
C GLU A 51 38.47 20.47 -25.61
N GLN A 52 38.24 21.10 -24.46
CA GLN A 52 37.00 21.00 -23.70
C GLN A 52 36.51 22.39 -23.29
N ASN A 53 35.26 22.66 -23.65
CA ASN A 53 34.63 23.93 -23.39
C ASN A 53 33.96 23.91 -22.03
N LEU A 54 34.30 24.88 -21.18
CA LEU A 54 33.69 25.10 -19.89
C LEU A 54 32.82 26.35 -19.95
N GLY A 55 31.66 26.30 -19.29
CA GLY A 55 30.71 27.39 -19.27
C GLY A 55 29.69 27.23 -18.16
N PHE A 56 29.06 28.34 -17.81
CA PHE A 56 28.01 28.39 -16.79
C PHE A 56 26.64 28.13 -17.44
N PRO A 57 25.85 27.16 -16.93
CA PRO A 57 24.57 26.79 -17.55
C PRO A 57 23.52 27.90 -17.55
N LYS A 58 23.53 28.77 -16.52
CA LYS A 58 22.53 29.84 -16.33
C LYS A 58 23.06 31.25 -16.55
N GLY A 59 24.38 31.44 -16.54
CA GLY A 59 25.05 32.72 -16.78
C GLY A 59 24.75 33.77 -15.71
N ALA A 60 25.78 34.27 -15.03
CA ALA A 60 25.67 35.35 -14.07
C ALA A 60 26.91 36.26 -14.11
N GLN A 61 26.99 37.23 -13.20
CA GLN A 61 28.15 38.11 -13.12
C GLN A 61 29.35 37.34 -12.58
N LEU A 62 30.48 37.38 -13.30
CA LEU A 62 31.72 36.74 -12.87
C LEU A 62 32.33 37.51 -11.68
N THR A 63 32.41 36.91 -10.49
CA THR A 63 32.95 37.56 -9.29
C THR A 63 34.44 37.30 -9.12
N GLN A 64 34.90 36.09 -9.45
CA GLN A 64 36.30 35.70 -9.32
C GLN A 64 36.75 34.78 -10.44
N LEU A 65 37.93 35.07 -10.97
CA LEU A 65 38.66 34.22 -11.90
C LEU A 65 39.98 33.79 -11.23
N MET A 66 40.16 32.48 -11.05
CA MET A 66 41.24 31.91 -10.22
C MET A 66 42.41 31.36 -11.06
N VAL A 67 42.29 31.39 -12.39
CA VAL A 67 43.27 30.87 -13.34
C VAL A 67 43.50 31.86 -14.47
N LYS A 68 44.69 31.80 -15.08
CA LYS A 68 45.07 32.61 -16.24
C LYS A 68 45.23 31.73 -17.47
N VAL A 69 45.17 32.34 -18.65
CA VAL A 69 45.52 31.68 -19.90
C VAL A 69 46.96 31.18 -19.80
N GLY A 70 47.18 29.89 -20.09
CA GLY A 70 48.45 29.18 -19.95
C GLY A 70 48.62 28.42 -18.63
N ASP A 71 47.76 28.64 -17.63
CA ASP A 71 47.86 27.90 -16.36
C ASP A 71 47.42 26.44 -16.52
N ARG A 72 48.09 25.54 -15.81
CA ARG A 72 47.72 24.12 -15.73
C ARG A 72 46.75 23.91 -14.57
N VAL A 73 45.60 23.30 -14.85
CA VAL A 73 44.57 22.97 -13.86
C VAL A 73 44.50 21.47 -13.62
N THR A 74 44.14 21.07 -12.42
CA THR A 74 43.86 19.67 -12.07
C THR A 74 42.36 19.38 -12.08
N ALA A 75 41.97 18.11 -12.25
CA ALA A 75 40.56 17.72 -12.13
C ALA A 75 39.97 18.13 -10.76
N GLY A 76 38.76 18.66 -10.76
CA GLY A 76 38.03 19.19 -9.60
C GLY A 76 38.45 20.59 -9.14
N GLN A 77 39.52 21.16 -9.69
CA GLN A 77 40.00 22.49 -9.31
C GLN A 77 38.98 23.56 -9.68
N ILE A 78 38.72 24.49 -8.75
CA ILE A 78 37.84 25.64 -8.99
C ILE A 78 38.58 26.63 -9.89
N VAL A 79 37.98 26.97 -11.03
CA VAL A 79 38.58 27.86 -12.03
C VAL A 79 37.93 29.25 -12.03
N ALA A 80 36.63 29.32 -11.73
CA ALA A 80 35.87 30.56 -11.73
C ALA A 80 34.68 30.48 -10.78
N ARG A 81 34.22 31.66 -10.31
CA ARG A 81 33.02 31.83 -9.49
C ARG A 81 32.16 32.95 -10.06
N GLU A 82 30.86 32.71 -10.14
CA GLU A 82 29.85 33.72 -10.41
C GLU A 82 29.21 34.24 -9.11
N ASP A 83 28.40 35.29 -9.22
CA ASP A 83 27.58 35.80 -8.12
C ASP A 83 26.48 34.78 -7.76
N ASP A 84 26.51 34.29 -6.53
CA ASP A 84 25.58 33.29 -6.01
C ASP A 84 24.40 33.90 -5.23
N PHE A 85 24.37 35.24 -5.05
CA PHE A 85 23.37 35.90 -4.21
C PHE A 85 21.93 35.63 -4.68
N GLY A 86 21.68 35.79 -5.99
CA GLY A 86 20.36 35.55 -6.58
C GLY A 86 19.92 34.08 -6.44
N PHE A 87 20.81 33.14 -6.73
CA PHE A 87 20.54 31.70 -6.64
C PHE A 87 20.27 31.25 -5.20
N ARG A 88 21.05 31.75 -4.24
CA ARG A 88 20.83 31.50 -2.81
C ARG A 88 19.50 32.05 -2.32
N GLN A 89 19.09 33.22 -2.82
CA GLN A 89 17.80 33.79 -2.45
C GLN A 89 16.64 32.95 -2.96
N THR A 90 16.72 32.45 -4.20
CA THR A 90 15.76 31.49 -4.75
C THR A 90 15.74 30.18 -3.95
N LEU A 91 16.91 29.64 -3.59
CA LEU A 91 17.01 28.44 -2.75
C LEU A 91 16.34 28.66 -1.38
N ASN A 92 16.62 29.76 -0.70
CA ASN A 92 16.02 30.10 0.60
C ASN A 92 14.49 30.23 0.48
N GLN A 93 13.99 30.83 -0.60
CA GLN A 93 12.55 30.95 -0.86
C GLN A 93 11.89 29.57 -1.03
N LEU A 94 12.49 28.70 -1.84
CA LEU A 94 11.98 27.34 -2.08
C LEU A 94 12.09 26.45 -0.84
N GLN A 95 13.14 26.60 -0.04
CA GLN A 95 13.26 25.92 1.26
C GLN A 95 12.17 26.38 2.23
N GLY A 96 11.86 27.68 2.26
CA GLY A 96 10.72 28.21 3.03
C GLY A 96 9.39 27.61 2.60
N GLN A 97 9.17 27.48 1.28
CA GLN A 97 7.99 26.81 0.73
C GLN A 97 7.95 25.31 1.07
N LEU A 98 9.10 24.61 1.02
CA LEU A 98 9.17 23.20 1.40
C LEU A 98 8.78 23.00 2.87
N ASN A 99 9.26 23.88 3.74
CA ASN A 99 8.96 23.83 5.18
C ASN A 99 7.48 24.09 5.46
N SER A 100 6.85 25.05 4.77
CA SER A 100 5.41 25.30 4.92
C SER A 100 4.57 24.11 4.42
N GLN A 101 4.95 23.50 3.28
CA GLN A 101 4.26 22.31 2.75
C GLN A 101 4.43 21.10 3.66
N ARG A 102 5.63 20.89 4.24
CA ARG A 102 5.85 19.83 5.24
C ARG A 102 5.01 20.03 6.50
N ALA A 103 4.85 21.27 6.96
CA ALA A 103 3.99 21.58 8.10
C ALA A 103 2.51 21.29 7.78
N LEU A 104 2.04 21.60 6.56
CA LEU A 104 0.70 21.25 6.12
C LEU A 104 0.50 19.73 6.04
N PHE A 105 1.45 19.00 5.45
CA PHE A 105 1.44 17.53 5.47
C PHE A 105 1.33 16.96 6.88
N GLY A 106 2.10 17.50 7.83
CA GLY A 106 2.02 17.12 9.25
C GLY A 106 0.62 17.30 9.85
N LYS A 107 -0.10 18.38 9.48
CA LYS A 107 -1.49 18.59 9.91
C LYS A 107 -2.45 17.54 9.34
N PHE A 108 -2.29 17.14 8.07
CA PHE A 108 -3.13 16.09 7.46
C PHE A 108 -2.84 14.70 8.04
N VAL A 109 -1.58 14.38 8.31
CA VAL A 109 -1.22 13.10 8.94
C VAL A 109 -1.82 13.02 10.35
N ALA A 110 -1.75 14.11 11.11
CA ALA A 110 -2.29 14.22 12.47
C ALA A 110 -3.79 14.56 12.52
N ASP A 111 -4.49 14.60 11.39
CA ASP A 111 -5.90 14.96 11.31
C ASP A 111 -6.77 13.96 12.12
N PRO A 112 -7.49 14.40 13.17
CA PRO A 112 -8.31 13.54 14.01
C PRO A 112 -9.67 13.20 13.38
N THR A 113 -9.95 13.53 12.12
CA THR A 113 -11.22 13.24 11.43
C THR A 113 -11.68 11.80 11.58
N VAL A 114 -10.80 10.81 11.38
CA VAL A 114 -11.15 9.38 11.57
C VAL A 114 -11.46 9.07 13.04
N GLN A 115 -10.71 9.65 13.99
CA GLN A 115 -10.96 9.47 15.42
C GLN A 115 -12.28 10.11 15.84
N GLY A 116 -12.61 11.30 15.31
CA GLY A 116 -13.88 11.97 15.56
C GLY A 116 -15.07 11.22 14.95
N ALA A 117 -14.92 10.68 13.74
CA ALA A 117 -15.93 9.84 13.10
C ALA A 117 -16.15 8.53 13.88
N GLN A 118 -15.07 7.90 14.37
CA GLN A 118 -15.16 6.72 15.23
C GLN A 118 -15.88 7.03 16.54
N ALA A 119 -15.52 8.13 17.21
CA ALA A 119 -16.19 8.54 18.45
C ALA A 119 -17.69 8.82 18.24
N THR A 120 -18.06 9.36 17.06
CA THR A 120 -19.47 9.56 16.68
C THR A 120 -20.18 8.23 16.49
N LEU A 121 -19.54 7.25 15.84
CA LEU A 121 -20.09 5.91 15.67
C LEU A 121 -20.31 5.22 17.02
N ASP A 122 -19.32 5.27 17.91
CA ASP A 122 -19.40 4.70 19.25
C ASP A 122 -20.55 5.34 20.04
N GLN A 123 -20.67 6.67 20.00
CA GLN A 123 -21.79 7.39 20.63
C GLN A 123 -23.15 6.97 20.06
N THR A 124 -23.28 6.78 18.74
CA THR A 124 -24.54 6.32 18.15
C THR A 124 -24.88 4.87 18.53
N HIS A 125 -23.89 3.99 18.70
CA HIS A 125 -24.11 2.65 19.21
C HIS A 125 -24.64 2.66 20.65
N GLU A 126 -24.07 3.50 21.52
CA GLU A 126 -24.56 3.67 22.88
C GLU A 126 -26.02 4.17 22.91
N ILE A 127 -26.36 5.14 22.04
CA ILE A 127 -27.75 5.63 21.92
C ILE A 127 -28.69 4.53 21.46
N LEU A 128 -28.29 3.70 20.48
CA LEU A 128 -29.10 2.56 20.01
C LEU A 128 -29.34 1.56 21.14
N GLU A 129 -28.29 1.21 21.90
CA GLU A 129 -28.39 0.28 23.03
C GLU A 129 -29.28 0.85 24.14
N ALA A 130 -29.12 2.12 24.49
CA ALA A 130 -29.96 2.81 25.48
C ALA A 130 -31.44 2.86 25.03
N THR A 131 -31.68 3.12 23.74
CA THR A 131 -33.02 3.14 23.15
C THR A 131 -33.66 1.75 23.24
N GLN A 132 -32.94 0.70 22.86
CA GLN A 132 -33.43 -0.69 22.98
C GLN A 132 -33.79 -1.04 24.42
N LYS A 133 -32.92 -0.74 25.39
CA LYS A 133 -33.19 -0.97 26.81
C LYS A 133 -34.42 -0.22 27.30
N SER A 134 -34.61 1.03 26.88
CA SER A 134 -35.80 1.81 27.25
C SER A 134 -37.09 1.19 26.70
N VAL A 135 -37.08 0.76 25.43
CA VAL A 135 -38.23 0.10 24.79
C VAL A 135 -38.53 -1.25 25.45
N ASP A 136 -37.51 -2.06 25.72
CA ASP A 136 -37.69 -3.35 26.38
C ASP A 136 -38.26 -3.19 27.80
N ALA A 137 -37.82 -2.17 28.53
CA ALA A 137 -38.35 -1.85 29.86
C ALA A 137 -39.83 -1.40 29.80
N GLU A 138 -40.18 -0.54 28.83
CA GLU A 138 -41.56 -0.09 28.61
C GLU A 138 -42.48 -1.28 28.26
N LEU A 139 -42.07 -2.14 27.31
CA LEU A 139 -42.84 -3.32 26.92
C LEU A 139 -42.99 -4.34 28.05
N ALA A 140 -41.96 -4.50 28.88
CA ALA A 140 -42.03 -5.36 30.06
C ALA A 140 -43.06 -4.83 31.08
N ALA A 141 -43.13 -3.51 31.28
CA ALA A 141 -44.11 -2.87 32.14
C ALA A 141 -45.54 -3.03 31.58
N ASP A 142 -45.74 -2.80 30.27
CA ASP A 142 -47.04 -2.99 29.61
C ASP A 142 -47.51 -4.44 29.67
N THR A 143 -46.60 -5.39 29.41
CA THR A 143 -46.89 -6.84 29.49
C THR A 143 -47.33 -7.23 30.90
N SER A 144 -46.68 -6.68 31.94
CA SER A 144 -47.08 -6.88 33.33
C SER A 144 -48.47 -6.32 33.61
N ALA A 145 -48.79 -5.12 33.10
CA ALA A 145 -50.11 -4.50 33.24
C ALA A 145 -51.20 -5.32 32.53
N THR A 146 -50.97 -5.78 31.30
CA THR A 146 -51.88 -6.66 30.55
C THR A 146 -52.12 -7.99 31.28
N ASN A 147 -51.07 -8.57 31.87
CA ASN A 147 -51.18 -9.81 32.65
C ASN A 147 -51.98 -9.61 33.94
N GLN A 148 -51.81 -8.47 34.63
CA GLN A 148 -52.60 -8.14 35.81
C GLN A 148 -54.08 -7.94 35.46
N ALA A 149 -54.37 -7.22 34.37
CA ALA A 149 -55.74 -7.02 33.88
C ALA A 149 -56.42 -8.34 33.49
N HIS A 150 -55.70 -9.27 32.83
CA HIS A 150 -56.21 -10.61 32.53
C HIS A 150 -56.57 -11.38 33.80
N LYS A 151 -55.65 -11.43 34.79
CA LYS A 151 -55.91 -12.16 36.04
C LYS A 151 -57.11 -11.59 36.80
N GLN A 152 -57.30 -10.27 36.76
CA GLN A 152 -58.45 -9.62 37.39
C GLN A 152 -59.75 -10.02 36.67
N LEU A 153 -59.78 -9.94 35.34
CA LEU A 153 -60.92 -10.36 34.52
C LEU A 153 -61.27 -11.83 34.75
N ASP A 154 -60.28 -12.72 34.81
CA ASP A 154 -60.48 -14.15 35.07
C ASP A 154 -61.12 -14.35 36.45
N PHE A 155 -60.64 -13.65 37.48
CA PHE A 155 -61.20 -13.72 38.83
C PHE A 155 -62.65 -13.20 38.88
N ASP A 156 -62.93 -12.05 38.27
CA ASP A 156 -64.28 -11.46 38.26
C ASP A 156 -65.26 -12.25 37.39
N SER A 157 -64.78 -12.90 36.32
CA SER A 157 -65.56 -13.83 35.51
C SER A 157 -65.97 -15.07 36.31
N TYR A 158 -65.06 -15.59 37.15
CA TYR A 158 -65.36 -16.69 38.06
C TYR A 158 -66.42 -16.29 39.09
N LEU A 159 -66.35 -15.07 39.65
CA LEU A 159 -67.37 -14.57 40.58
C LEU A 159 -68.74 -14.42 39.91
N LEU A 160 -68.77 -13.95 38.65
CA LEU A 160 -70.00 -13.89 37.86
C LEU A 160 -70.61 -15.28 37.66
N ASP A 161 -69.81 -16.28 37.29
CA ASP A 161 -70.28 -17.66 37.13
C ASP A 161 -70.85 -18.23 38.43
N LYS A 162 -70.19 -17.97 39.56
CA LYS A 162 -70.71 -18.36 40.88
C LYS A 162 -72.02 -17.67 41.25
N ALA A 163 -72.14 -16.37 40.97
CA ALA A 163 -73.38 -15.63 41.20
C ALA A 163 -74.53 -16.15 40.32
N GLN A 164 -74.25 -16.50 39.06
CA GLN A 164 -75.24 -17.12 38.16
C GLN A 164 -75.67 -18.50 38.65
N GLU A 165 -74.73 -19.32 39.13
CA GLU A 165 -75.05 -20.64 39.66
C GLU A 165 -75.91 -20.56 40.92
N ALA A 166 -75.61 -19.64 41.83
CA ALA A 166 -76.45 -19.36 43.00
C ALA A 166 -77.88 -18.96 42.58
N LEU A 167 -78.00 -18.01 41.65
CA LEU A 167 -79.30 -17.59 41.11
C LEU A 167 -80.07 -18.76 40.47
N ARG A 168 -79.40 -19.62 39.69
CA ARG A 168 -80.02 -20.81 39.08
C ARG A 168 -80.48 -21.80 40.15
N ALA A 169 -79.66 -22.07 41.16
CA ALA A 169 -79.99 -22.97 42.25
C ALA A 169 -81.21 -22.47 43.05
N ASP A 170 -81.30 -21.17 43.33
CA ASP A 170 -82.45 -20.55 44.02
C ASP A 170 -83.71 -20.52 43.14
N GLN A 171 -83.59 -20.32 41.83
CA GLN A 171 -84.70 -20.43 40.87
C GLN A 171 -85.27 -21.86 40.82
N VAL A 172 -84.40 -22.88 40.71
CA VAL A 172 -84.81 -24.29 40.71
C VAL A 172 -85.47 -24.65 42.04
N SER A 173 -84.87 -24.26 43.16
CA SER A 173 -85.40 -24.50 44.51
C SER A 173 -86.74 -23.80 44.74
N CYS A 174 -86.92 -22.59 44.20
CA CYS A 174 -88.19 -21.86 44.23
C CYS A 174 -89.29 -22.60 43.44
N SER A 175 -88.96 -23.11 42.25
CA SER A 175 -89.91 -23.85 41.39
C SER A 175 -90.30 -25.24 41.94
N ALA A 176 -89.39 -25.92 42.64
CA ALA A 176 -89.60 -27.27 43.17
C ALA A 176 -90.55 -27.33 44.38
N THR A 177 -90.76 -26.22 45.10
CA THR A 177 -91.56 -26.19 46.35
C THR A 177 -93.01 -25.74 46.16
N GLY A 178 -93.50 -25.57 44.93
CA GLY A 178 -94.87 -25.10 44.69
C GLY A 178 -95.01 -23.61 45.06
N GLY A 179 -94.61 -22.74 44.12
CA GLY A 179 -94.50 -21.31 44.34
C GLY A 179 -95.81 -20.64 44.77
N ILE A 180 -95.77 -20.01 45.93
CA ILE A 180 -96.62 -18.86 46.26
C ILE A 180 -95.69 -17.68 46.58
N PRO A 181 -95.54 -16.70 45.67
CA PRO A 181 -94.80 -15.48 45.95
C PRO A 181 -95.56 -14.60 46.94
N PHE A 182 -94.87 -14.11 47.97
CA PHE A 182 -95.40 -13.13 48.90
C PHE A 182 -95.37 -11.73 48.25
N THR A 183 -96.53 -11.09 48.13
CA THR A 183 -96.64 -9.69 47.71
C THR A 183 -96.54 -8.77 48.94
N PRO A 184 -95.56 -7.85 49.00
CA PRO A 184 -95.46 -6.93 50.13
C PRO A 184 -96.58 -5.86 50.09
N PRO A 185 -97.18 -5.47 51.23
CA PRO A 185 -98.16 -4.39 51.28
C PRO A 185 -97.48 -3.02 51.10
N ALA A 186 -98.23 -2.08 50.51
CA ALA A 186 -97.82 -0.71 50.20
C ALA A 186 -97.33 0.07 51.44
N PRO A 187 -96.33 0.96 51.33
CA PRO A 187 -95.89 1.77 52.46
C PRO A 187 -96.92 2.85 52.80
N ALA A 188 -97.41 2.81 54.04
CA ALA A 188 -98.23 3.85 54.64
C ALA A 188 -97.36 5.05 55.03
N ASN A 189 -97.83 6.25 54.67
CA ASN A 189 -97.33 7.53 55.16
C ASN A 189 -97.43 7.62 56.69
N GLY A 190 -96.35 8.04 57.35
CA GLY A 190 -96.31 8.34 58.78
C GLY A 190 -95.04 9.12 59.16
N VAL A 191 -95.22 10.29 59.75
CA VAL A 191 -94.25 11.39 59.95
C VAL A 191 -93.57 11.35 61.32
N GLY A 192 -92.29 11.74 61.39
CA GLY A 192 -91.59 12.32 62.56
C GLY A 192 -90.76 11.33 63.42
N GLY A 193 -89.51 11.58 63.83
CA GLY A 193 -88.63 12.74 63.68
C GLY A 193 -87.25 12.52 64.34
N THR A 194 -86.39 13.55 64.17
CA THR A 194 -85.18 13.96 64.93
C THR A 194 -83.88 13.14 64.91
N GLY A 195 -82.81 13.78 64.39
CA GLY A 195 -81.45 13.68 64.96
C GLY A 195 -80.29 13.49 63.97
N GLY A 196 -79.60 14.57 63.57
CA GLY A 196 -78.25 14.49 62.99
C GLY A 196 -77.70 15.83 62.46
N PRO A 197 -76.46 16.23 62.82
CA PRO A 197 -75.73 17.26 62.08
C PRO A 197 -74.40 16.76 61.47
N ASN A 198 -74.06 17.37 60.31
CA ASN A 198 -72.72 17.65 59.74
C ASN A 198 -71.82 16.47 59.32
N SER A 199 -71.04 16.48 58.23
CA SER A 199 -70.54 17.54 57.33
C SER A 199 -70.12 16.96 55.97
N SER A 200 -70.13 17.81 54.96
CA SER A 200 -69.59 17.65 53.60
C SER A 200 -68.07 17.84 53.51
N VAL A 201 -67.38 17.05 52.69
CA VAL A 201 -66.10 17.35 51.99
C VAL A 201 -66.08 16.41 50.77
N GLY A 202 -65.77 16.76 49.51
CA GLY A 202 -64.94 17.83 48.95
C GLY A 202 -63.82 17.15 48.13
N VAL A 203 -63.82 17.37 46.81
CA VAL A 203 -62.92 16.75 45.80
C VAL A 203 -61.52 17.36 45.86
N GLY A 204 -60.46 16.57 45.59
CA GLY A 204 -59.11 17.08 45.31
C GLY A 204 -58.14 16.00 44.80
N PRO A 205 -57.36 16.25 43.72
CA PRO A 205 -56.48 15.25 43.07
C PRO A 205 -55.02 15.35 43.55
N ALA A 206 -54.18 14.32 43.30
CA ALA A 206 -52.72 14.45 43.32
C ALA A 206 -52.01 13.39 42.47
N GLN A 207 -51.00 13.87 41.73
CA GLN A 207 -50.12 13.16 40.81
C GLN A 207 -48.90 12.52 41.51
N ALA A 208 -48.36 11.49 40.85
CA ALA A 208 -46.95 11.11 40.63
C ALA A 208 -45.89 11.21 41.75
N GLY A 209 -45.13 10.11 41.94
CA GLY A 209 -43.75 10.17 42.43
C GLY A 209 -43.24 8.93 43.20
N VAL A 210 -42.68 7.96 42.47
CA VAL A 210 -41.51 7.07 42.71
C VAL A 210 -41.23 6.42 44.10
N ASP A 211 -40.75 5.17 43.97
CA ASP A 211 -39.86 4.40 44.85
C ASP A 211 -40.41 3.31 45.80
N ASP A 212 -40.02 2.08 45.42
CA ASP A 212 -39.74 0.85 46.17
C ASP A 212 -40.87 -0.10 46.61
N PRO A 213 -40.73 -1.43 46.32
CA PRO A 213 -41.75 -2.44 46.50
C PRO A 213 -41.54 -3.22 47.80
N ALA A 214 -42.49 -3.19 48.72
CA ALA A 214 -42.58 -4.24 49.73
C ALA A 214 -43.97 -4.29 50.35
N ARG A 215 -44.50 -5.52 50.42
CA ARG A 215 -45.62 -5.95 51.25
C ARG A 215 -46.98 -5.35 50.94
N VAL A 216 -47.74 -6.08 50.11
CA VAL A 216 -49.14 -6.34 50.46
C VAL A 216 -49.30 -7.85 50.52
N GLY A 217 -49.25 -8.37 51.75
CA GLY A 217 -49.68 -9.73 52.05
C GLY A 217 -51.18 -9.90 51.80
N PRO A 218 -51.65 -11.13 51.57
CA PRO A 218 -53.07 -11.37 51.36
C PRO A 218 -53.83 -11.04 52.64
N VAL A 219 -54.84 -10.16 52.55
CA VAL A 219 -55.85 -10.03 53.60
C VAL A 219 -56.69 -11.30 53.55
N PHE A 220 -56.27 -12.28 54.33
CA PHE A 220 -57.05 -13.44 54.73
C PHE A 220 -58.24 -12.95 55.56
N ALA A 221 -59.43 -12.91 54.97
CA ALA A 221 -60.68 -12.95 55.73
C ALA A 221 -61.10 -14.41 55.87
N GLY A 222 -60.45 -15.14 56.79
CA GLY A 222 -60.97 -16.39 57.30
C GLY A 222 -62.17 -16.12 58.21
N SER A 223 -63.30 -16.77 57.93
CA SER A 223 -64.38 -16.92 58.92
C SER A 223 -64.71 -18.40 59.08
N THR A 224 -63.91 -19.07 59.90
CA THR A 224 -64.30 -20.32 60.59
C THR A 224 -65.01 -19.95 61.89
N GLY A 225 -66.15 -20.60 62.13
CA GLY A 225 -67.24 -20.08 62.96
C GLY A 225 -67.21 -20.32 64.48
N SER A 226 -68.44 -20.48 65.00
CA SER A 226 -68.90 -20.56 66.41
C SER A 226 -69.43 -19.21 66.92
N GLY A 227 -70.61 -19.06 67.50
CA GLY A 227 -71.63 -20.00 67.98
C GLY A 227 -72.51 -19.24 68.99
N GLY A 228 -73.83 -19.46 68.95
CA GLY A 228 -74.81 -19.01 69.95
C GLY A 228 -75.45 -17.64 69.68
N SER A 229 -76.73 -17.37 69.94
CA SER A 229 -77.85 -18.17 70.44
C SER A 229 -79.14 -17.39 70.13
N ALA A 230 -80.24 -18.11 69.90
CA ALA A 230 -81.60 -17.55 69.82
C ALA A 230 -82.02 -16.85 71.15
N PRO A 231 -83.05 -15.99 71.14
CA PRO A 231 -84.44 -16.47 71.17
C PRO A 231 -85.30 -15.75 70.11
N GLY A 232 -86.25 -16.38 69.44
CA GLY A 232 -87.47 -16.92 70.03
C GLY A 232 -88.64 -16.13 69.45
N GLY A 233 -89.27 -16.66 68.40
CA GLY A 233 -90.43 -16.04 67.73
C GLY A 233 -90.77 -16.70 66.41
N SER A 234 -91.67 -17.68 66.46
CA SER A 234 -92.43 -18.27 65.35
C SER A 234 -93.88 -18.38 65.85
N PRO A 235 -94.97 -18.32 65.05
CA PRO A 235 -95.02 -18.77 63.65
C PRO A 235 -95.91 -17.95 62.69
N GLY A 236 -95.77 -18.20 61.38
CA GLY A 236 -96.87 -18.04 60.41
C GLY A 236 -96.57 -17.20 59.17
N GLY A 237 -96.07 -17.83 58.11
CA GLY A 237 -95.95 -17.23 56.77
C GLY A 237 -95.04 -18.05 55.85
N GLY A 238 -95.56 -19.16 55.31
CA GLY A 238 -94.82 -20.13 54.48
C GLY A 238 -94.46 -19.61 53.09
N GLY A 239 -93.52 -18.66 53.02
CA GLY A 239 -92.81 -18.34 51.78
C GLY A 239 -91.53 -19.18 51.69
N ASN A 240 -91.28 -19.80 50.54
CA ASN A 240 -90.04 -20.54 50.31
C ASN A 240 -88.84 -19.57 50.45
N PRO A 241 -87.90 -19.78 51.38
CA PRO A 241 -86.78 -18.87 51.63
C PRO A 241 -85.85 -18.72 50.41
N ALA A 242 -85.89 -19.63 49.44
CA ALA A 242 -85.20 -19.49 48.15
C ALA A 242 -85.86 -18.42 47.26
N CYS A 243 -87.20 -18.37 47.22
CA CYS A 243 -87.93 -17.39 46.41
C CYS A 243 -87.70 -15.94 46.86
N ASN A 244 -87.40 -15.72 48.15
CA ASN A 244 -87.11 -14.38 48.69
C ASN A 244 -85.69 -13.88 48.37
N ARG A 245 -84.75 -14.76 47.99
CA ARG A 245 -83.35 -14.38 47.66
C ARG A 245 -83.14 -14.02 46.19
N ILE A 246 -83.99 -14.54 45.30
CA ILE A 246 -83.96 -14.28 43.85
C ILE A 246 -83.73 -12.80 43.48
N PRO A 247 -84.45 -11.79 44.01
CA PRO A 247 -84.20 -10.39 43.63
C PRO A 247 -82.82 -9.89 44.07
N THR A 248 -82.31 -10.37 45.22
CA THR A 248 -80.96 -10.06 45.70
C THR A 248 -79.90 -10.72 44.83
N ASP A 249 -80.08 -11.99 44.45
CA ASP A 249 -79.14 -12.71 43.59
C ASP A 249 -79.15 -12.17 42.14
N GLN A 250 -80.31 -11.75 41.64
CA GLN A 250 -80.41 -11.02 40.37
C GLN A 250 -79.61 -9.73 40.40
N GLN A 251 -79.71 -8.95 41.48
CA GLN A 251 -78.91 -7.72 41.62
C GLN A 251 -77.41 -8.03 41.74
N ALA A 252 -77.03 -9.12 42.42
CA ALA A 252 -75.64 -9.59 42.50
C ALA A 252 -75.09 -9.97 41.12
N VAL A 253 -75.86 -10.68 40.29
CA VAL A 253 -75.48 -11.01 38.90
C VAL A 253 -75.33 -9.74 38.04
N VAL A 254 -76.24 -8.77 38.17
CA VAL A 254 -76.14 -7.50 37.43
C VAL A 254 -74.88 -6.72 37.83
N ASN A 255 -74.57 -6.68 39.13
CA ASN A 255 -73.36 -6.02 39.63
C ASN A 255 -72.08 -6.73 39.16
N ALA A 256 -71.99 -8.06 39.30
CA ALA A 256 -70.85 -8.85 38.82
C ALA A 256 -70.66 -8.73 37.31
N ARG A 257 -71.75 -8.71 36.53
CA ARG A 257 -71.70 -8.50 35.08
C ARG A 257 -71.16 -7.12 34.72
N ARG A 258 -71.51 -6.08 35.49
CA ARG A 258 -70.96 -4.73 35.29
C ARG A 258 -69.45 -4.74 35.54
N THR A 259 -68.96 -5.40 36.60
CA THR A 259 -67.53 -5.51 36.90
C THR A 259 -66.76 -6.16 35.75
N VAL A 260 -67.21 -7.34 35.29
CA VAL A 260 -66.59 -8.04 34.14
C VAL A 260 -66.54 -7.18 32.87
N LEU A 261 -67.58 -6.39 32.59
CA LEU A 261 -67.57 -5.46 31.45
C LEU A 261 -66.54 -4.34 31.61
N MET A 262 -66.32 -3.84 32.84
CA MET A 262 -65.30 -2.85 33.13
C MET A 262 -63.89 -3.45 33.01
N ASP A 263 -63.64 -4.64 33.56
CA ASP A 263 -62.33 -5.30 33.47
C ASP A 263 -61.98 -5.65 32.02
N LYS A 264 -62.99 -6.05 31.22
CA LYS A 264 -62.81 -6.25 29.79
C LYS A 264 -62.41 -4.96 29.07
N ALA A 265 -62.99 -3.82 29.46
CA ALA A 265 -62.61 -2.52 28.91
C ALA A 265 -61.19 -2.11 29.34
N VAL A 266 -60.80 -2.35 30.59
CA VAL A 266 -59.44 -2.11 31.10
C VAL A 266 -58.42 -2.97 30.35
N LEU A 267 -58.72 -4.26 30.14
CA LEU A 267 -57.86 -5.16 29.39
C LEU A 267 -57.70 -4.70 27.93
N GLN A 268 -58.79 -4.31 27.27
CA GLN A 268 -58.73 -3.78 25.90
C GLN A 268 -57.89 -2.50 25.82
N ALA A 269 -58.02 -1.60 26.80
CA ALA A 269 -57.22 -0.39 26.87
C ALA A 269 -55.72 -0.70 27.09
N ALA A 270 -55.40 -1.66 27.96
CA ALA A 270 -54.03 -2.12 28.20
C ALA A 270 -53.41 -2.75 26.93
N GLN A 271 -54.15 -3.61 26.24
CA GLN A 271 -53.71 -4.21 24.97
C GLN A 271 -53.51 -3.16 23.86
N GLN A 272 -54.38 -2.16 23.79
CA GLN A 272 -54.23 -1.08 22.82
C GLN A 272 -52.99 -0.24 23.12
N LYS A 273 -52.74 0.09 24.39
CA LYS A 273 -51.54 0.79 24.83
C LYS A 273 -50.27 0.00 24.48
N GLU A 274 -50.21 -1.28 24.84
CA GLU A 274 -49.06 -2.17 24.52
C GLU A 274 -48.76 -2.19 23.00
N ASN A 275 -49.80 -2.25 22.14
CA ASN A 275 -49.61 -2.24 20.69
C ASN A 275 -49.08 -0.91 20.16
N VAL A 276 -49.54 0.22 20.72
CA VAL A 276 -49.06 1.56 20.37
C VAL A 276 -47.61 1.71 20.80
N ASP A 277 -47.27 1.35 22.04
CA ASP A 277 -45.93 1.51 22.60
C ASP A 277 -44.93 0.56 21.93
N ARG A 278 -45.35 -0.67 21.59
CA ARG A 278 -44.56 -1.57 20.73
C ARG A 278 -44.26 -0.95 19.37
N THR A 279 -45.27 -0.38 18.71
CA THR A 279 -45.08 0.22 17.39
C THR A 279 -44.18 1.45 17.47
N GLN A 280 -44.41 2.32 18.45
CA GLN A 280 -43.60 3.51 18.69
C GLN A 280 -42.15 3.16 19.05
N GLY A 281 -41.96 2.12 19.86
CA GLY A 281 -40.66 1.56 20.22
C GLY A 281 -39.89 1.06 18.99
N LEU A 282 -40.54 0.29 18.11
CA LEU A 282 -39.93 -0.18 16.86
C LEU A 282 -39.49 0.98 15.96
N VAL A 283 -40.30 2.03 15.83
CA VAL A 283 -39.93 3.23 15.06
C VAL A 283 -38.73 3.94 15.69
N SER A 284 -38.68 4.04 17.02
CA SER A 284 -37.56 4.68 17.71
C SER A 284 -36.24 3.92 17.52
N ILE A 285 -36.28 2.58 17.57
CA ILE A 285 -35.12 1.71 17.31
C ILE A 285 -34.67 1.85 15.86
N GLU A 286 -35.60 1.91 14.91
CA GLU A 286 -35.24 2.05 13.50
C GLU A 286 -34.61 3.40 13.18
N ASN A 287 -35.10 4.48 13.79
CA ASN A 287 -34.47 5.80 13.70
C ASN A 287 -33.04 5.79 14.26
N ALA A 288 -32.82 5.14 15.42
CA ALA A 288 -31.50 5.00 16.00
C ALA A 288 -30.55 4.14 15.14
N ARG A 289 -31.06 3.07 14.52
CA ARG A 289 -30.29 2.26 13.54
C ARG A 289 -29.89 3.07 12.32
N GLN A 290 -30.79 3.90 11.81
CA GLN A 290 -30.48 4.79 10.70
C GLN A 290 -29.35 5.76 11.07
N SER A 291 -29.33 6.27 12.31
CA SER A 291 -28.22 7.09 12.80
C SER A 291 -26.88 6.34 12.81
N VAL A 292 -26.86 5.07 13.21
CA VAL A 292 -25.65 4.23 13.14
C VAL A 292 -25.16 4.06 11.70
N VAL A 293 -26.06 3.79 10.76
CA VAL A 293 -25.69 3.67 9.33
C VAL A 293 -25.11 4.98 8.80
N THR A 294 -25.69 6.12 9.17
CA THR A 294 -25.13 7.42 8.77
C THR A 294 -23.75 7.67 9.39
N ALA A 295 -23.55 7.34 10.66
CA ALA A 295 -22.25 7.47 11.33
C ALA A 295 -21.21 6.53 10.69
N GLN A 296 -21.59 5.30 10.36
CA GLN A 296 -20.73 4.36 9.65
C GLN A 296 -20.31 4.90 8.29
N ASN A 297 -21.27 5.42 7.50
CA ASN A 297 -20.96 6.03 6.20
C ASN A 297 -19.99 7.22 6.34
N THR A 298 -20.10 8.01 7.40
CA THR A 298 -19.14 9.11 7.65
C THR A 298 -17.74 8.61 8.03
N LEU A 299 -17.65 7.51 8.79
CA LEU A 299 -16.37 6.86 9.12
C LEU A 299 -15.72 6.27 7.85
N ASP A 300 -16.50 5.57 7.04
CA ASP A 300 -16.02 4.96 5.79
C ASP A 300 -15.55 6.03 4.79
N ALA A 301 -16.29 7.14 4.66
CA ALA A 301 -15.87 8.27 3.85
C ALA A 301 -14.55 8.88 4.37
N ALA A 302 -14.47 9.14 5.68
CA ALA A 302 -13.24 9.68 6.29
C ALA A 302 -12.04 8.73 6.12
N ALA A 303 -12.24 7.42 6.25
CA ALA A 303 -11.20 6.41 6.07
C ALA A 303 -10.74 6.28 4.62
N THR A 304 -11.67 6.40 3.66
CA THR A 304 -11.39 6.28 2.22
C THR A 304 -10.72 7.53 1.66
N ASP A 305 -11.14 8.72 2.08
CA ASP A 305 -10.61 9.99 1.57
C ASP A 305 -9.20 10.28 2.11
N ARG A 306 -8.88 9.80 3.32
CA ARG A 306 -7.58 10.05 3.96
C ARG A 306 -6.36 9.66 3.11
N PRO A 307 -6.23 8.43 2.58
CA PRO A 307 -5.08 8.07 1.75
C PRO A 307 -4.94 8.95 0.51
N PHE A 308 -6.05 9.27 -0.17
CA PHE A 308 -6.05 10.14 -1.34
C PHE A 308 -5.55 11.56 -1.02
N ASN A 309 -6.05 12.14 0.08
CA ASN A 309 -5.60 13.46 0.52
C ASN A 309 -4.12 13.46 0.93
N ILE A 310 -3.66 12.39 1.59
CA ILE A 310 -2.24 12.23 1.94
C ILE A 310 -1.38 12.13 0.67
N ASP A 311 -1.76 11.30 -0.30
CA ASP A 311 -1.01 11.11 -1.55
C ASP A 311 -0.92 12.40 -2.37
N GLN A 312 -2.01 13.16 -2.44
CA GLN A 312 -2.01 14.49 -3.07
C GLN A 312 -0.99 15.43 -2.40
N GLN A 313 -0.93 15.44 -1.07
CA GLN A 313 0.04 16.28 -0.33
C GLN A 313 1.47 15.77 -0.48
N VAL A 314 1.68 14.44 -0.53
CA VAL A 314 3.00 13.84 -0.79
C VAL A 314 3.51 14.27 -2.17
N ALA A 315 2.65 14.26 -3.19
CA ALA A 315 3.02 14.71 -4.53
C ALA A 315 3.40 16.20 -4.56
N LEU A 316 2.68 17.05 -3.82
CA LEU A 316 3.03 18.47 -3.68
C LEU A 316 4.38 18.67 -3.00
N VAL A 317 4.64 17.99 -1.88
CA VAL A 317 5.93 18.04 -1.19
C VAL A 317 7.06 17.55 -2.09
N ALA A 318 6.84 16.46 -2.83
CA ALA A 318 7.82 15.93 -3.78
C ALA A 318 8.13 16.93 -4.90
N SER A 319 7.12 17.62 -5.43
CA SER A 319 7.32 18.64 -6.48
C SER A 319 8.18 19.83 -6.01
N ILE A 320 7.97 20.31 -4.78
CA ILE A 320 8.77 21.39 -4.20
C ILE A 320 10.17 20.90 -3.82
N ALA A 321 10.31 19.67 -3.33
CA ALA A 321 11.61 19.08 -3.05
C ALA A 321 12.48 18.99 -4.32
N ALA A 322 11.89 18.60 -5.46
CA ALA A 322 12.58 18.58 -6.74
C ALA A 322 12.98 20.00 -7.21
N GLN A 323 12.16 21.02 -6.93
CA GLN A 323 12.51 22.42 -7.20
C GLN A 323 13.66 22.91 -6.31
N VAL A 324 13.65 22.55 -5.02
CA VAL A 324 14.77 22.84 -4.10
C VAL A 324 16.05 22.18 -4.57
N GLU A 325 16.00 20.93 -5.02
CA GLU A 325 17.16 20.22 -5.57
C GLU A 325 17.67 20.89 -6.86
N ALA A 326 16.77 21.32 -7.75
CA ALA A 326 17.14 22.09 -8.93
C ALA A 326 17.82 23.42 -8.57
N ALA A 327 17.26 24.16 -7.61
CA ALA A 327 17.86 25.41 -7.14
C ALA A 327 19.19 25.19 -6.42
N GLN A 328 19.36 24.08 -5.70
CA GLN A 328 20.64 23.70 -5.10
C GLN A 328 21.69 23.43 -6.19
N ARG A 329 21.33 22.68 -7.23
CA ARG A 329 22.22 22.48 -8.40
C ARG A 329 22.58 23.82 -9.07
N ASP A 330 21.64 24.76 -9.13
CA ASP A 330 21.92 26.09 -9.67
C ASP A 330 22.97 26.84 -8.83
N VAL A 331 22.86 26.78 -7.49
CA VAL A 331 23.87 27.34 -6.58
C VAL A 331 25.22 26.63 -6.77
N ASP A 332 25.24 25.30 -6.87
CA ASP A 332 26.48 24.55 -7.06
C ASP A 332 27.14 24.88 -8.42
N ASN A 333 26.33 25.11 -9.45
CA ASN A 333 26.77 25.51 -10.78
C ASN A 333 27.34 26.94 -10.86
N THR A 334 27.21 27.77 -9.81
CA THR A 334 27.90 29.08 -9.73
C THR A 334 29.41 28.94 -9.57
N VAL A 335 29.88 27.75 -9.18
CA VAL A 335 31.30 27.45 -9.03
C VAL A 335 31.73 26.54 -10.16
N LEU A 336 32.45 27.10 -11.13
CA LEU A 336 32.98 26.32 -12.24
C LEU A 336 34.21 25.54 -11.80
N ARG A 337 34.17 24.24 -12.03
CA ARG A 337 35.27 23.30 -11.74
C ARG A 337 35.77 22.65 -13.01
N ALA A 338 37.07 22.43 -13.11
CA ALA A 338 37.66 21.68 -14.21
C ALA A 338 37.30 20.19 -14.07
N PRO A 339 36.62 19.55 -15.04
CA PRO A 339 36.27 18.13 -14.97
C PRO A 339 37.50 17.23 -15.16
N VAL A 340 38.53 17.72 -15.84
CA VAL A 340 39.77 16.99 -16.18
C VAL A 340 40.98 17.90 -15.99
N ALA A 341 42.17 17.31 -15.90
CA ALA A 341 43.42 18.08 -15.90
C ALA A 341 43.77 18.54 -17.32
N GLY A 342 44.20 19.79 -17.45
CA GLY A 342 44.52 20.40 -18.75
C GLY A 342 45.19 21.77 -18.59
N THR A 343 45.47 22.44 -19.70
CA THR A 343 45.97 23.82 -19.72
C THR A 343 44.90 24.77 -20.23
N VAL A 344 44.77 25.95 -19.64
CA VAL A 344 43.76 26.93 -20.08
C VAL A 344 44.23 27.60 -21.38
N SER A 345 43.55 27.34 -22.50
CA SER A 345 43.89 27.91 -23.81
C SER A 345 43.24 29.26 -24.06
N ALA A 346 41.97 29.40 -23.67
CA ALA A 346 41.25 30.66 -23.81
C ALA A 346 40.36 30.92 -22.60
N ILE A 347 40.29 32.18 -22.18
CA ILE A 347 39.32 32.67 -21.19
C ILE A 347 38.54 33.81 -21.84
N ASN A 348 37.25 33.60 -21.98
CA ASN A 348 36.30 34.47 -22.63
C ASN A 348 35.36 35.17 -21.64
N GLY A 349 35.91 35.67 -20.53
CA GLY A 349 35.18 36.52 -19.58
C GLY A 349 36.11 37.32 -18.68
N LEU A 350 35.68 38.53 -18.31
CA LEU A 350 36.37 39.42 -17.38
C LEU A 350 35.66 39.41 -16.02
N VAL A 351 36.41 39.59 -14.93
CA VAL A 351 35.82 39.76 -13.60
C VAL A 351 34.94 41.02 -13.62
N GLY A 352 33.69 40.87 -13.20
CA GLY A 352 32.66 41.91 -13.25
C GLY A 352 31.78 41.88 -14.51
N GLU A 353 32.11 41.09 -15.53
CA GLU A 353 31.31 40.90 -16.74
C GLU A 353 30.12 39.95 -16.49
N TYR A 354 29.00 40.16 -17.18
CA TYR A 354 27.84 39.27 -17.13
C TYR A 354 27.95 38.20 -18.22
N LEU A 355 28.04 36.93 -17.82
CA LEU A 355 28.17 35.81 -18.75
C LEU A 355 26.79 35.36 -19.23
N GLN A 356 26.68 35.05 -20.52
CA GLN A 356 25.46 34.44 -21.06
C GLN A 356 25.40 32.94 -20.72
N PRO A 357 24.18 32.37 -20.60
CA PRO A 357 24.00 30.94 -20.46
C PRO A 357 24.72 30.19 -21.59
N SER A 358 25.64 29.30 -21.24
CA SER A 358 26.33 28.44 -22.21
C SER A 358 25.90 26.99 -21.96
N THR A 359 25.53 26.26 -23.00
CA THR A 359 25.25 24.83 -22.90
C THR A 359 26.56 24.14 -22.51
N GLY A 360 26.66 23.69 -21.26
CA GLY A 360 27.91 23.20 -20.65
C GLY A 360 28.61 22.10 -21.46
N VAL A 361 29.93 21.98 -21.26
CA VAL A 361 30.83 20.89 -21.72
C VAL A 361 30.37 20.13 -22.96
N SER A 362 30.13 20.83 -24.06
CA SER A 362 30.15 20.15 -25.35
C SER A 362 31.60 19.78 -25.60
N ALA A 363 31.93 18.50 -25.41
CA ALA A 363 33.09 17.92 -26.05
C ALA A 363 32.89 18.19 -27.54
N LEU A 364 33.70 19.09 -28.11
CA LEU A 364 33.74 19.26 -29.55
C LEU A 364 34.20 17.88 -30.06
N ALA A 365 33.30 17.15 -30.72
CA ALA A 365 33.66 15.91 -31.39
C ALA A 365 34.86 16.22 -32.30
N PRO A 366 36.03 15.58 -32.11
CA PRO A 366 37.17 15.89 -32.95
C PRO A 366 36.95 15.26 -34.31
N GLY A 367 36.71 16.10 -35.32
CA GLY A 367 36.71 15.70 -36.73
C GLY A 367 35.34 15.60 -37.40
N SER A 368 34.74 16.74 -37.76
CA SER A 368 33.89 16.83 -38.96
C SER A 368 33.83 18.26 -39.50
N THR A 369 34.87 18.68 -40.21
CA THR A 369 34.72 19.69 -41.27
C THR A 369 34.21 19.08 -42.59
N SER A 370 33.88 17.79 -42.60
CA SER A 370 33.16 17.15 -43.70
C SER A 370 31.68 17.01 -43.34
N PRO A 371 30.75 17.56 -44.14
CA PRO A 371 29.33 17.31 -43.98
C PRO A 371 29.07 15.81 -44.00
N ILE A 372 28.34 15.31 -42.99
CA ILE A 372 27.76 13.97 -43.00
C ILE A 372 26.79 13.92 -44.20
N PRO A 373 26.99 13.04 -45.19
CA PRO A 373 26.04 12.89 -46.28
C PRO A 373 24.70 12.40 -45.73
N GLY A 374 23.64 13.20 -45.90
CA GLY A 374 22.26 12.83 -45.50
C GLY A 374 21.62 13.72 -44.43
N LEU A 375 22.36 14.63 -43.80
CA LEU A 375 21.80 15.65 -42.90
C LEU A 375 21.63 16.99 -43.64
N SER A 376 20.59 17.05 -44.47
CA SER A 376 20.04 18.32 -44.95
C SER A 376 19.18 18.93 -43.85
N GLY A 377 19.79 19.74 -42.98
CA GLY A 377 19.01 20.59 -42.09
C GLY A 377 19.70 20.92 -40.77
N THR A 378 19.95 22.23 -40.60
CA THR A 378 20.33 22.89 -39.34
C THR A 378 21.81 22.90 -39.02
N SER A 379 22.56 23.58 -39.90
CA SER A 379 23.59 24.51 -39.41
C SER A 379 22.91 25.46 -38.43
N SER A 380 23.19 25.31 -37.15
CA SER A 380 22.97 26.34 -36.13
C SER A 380 24.01 27.46 -36.29
N ASN A 381 24.03 28.10 -37.46
CA ASN A 381 24.34 29.51 -37.53
C ASN A 381 23.07 30.22 -37.06
N SER A 382 23.02 30.62 -35.79
CA SER A 382 22.03 31.57 -35.30
C SER A 382 22.27 32.93 -35.98
N SER A 383 21.84 33.06 -37.22
CA SER A 383 21.54 34.35 -37.86
C SER A 383 20.03 34.47 -38.00
N LEU A 384 19.31 34.43 -36.86
CA LEU A 384 18.00 35.06 -36.79
C LEU A 384 18.26 36.55 -36.53
N SER A 385 18.47 37.28 -37.62
CA SER A 385 18.37 38.74 -37.64
C SER A 385 16.89 39.12 -37.44
N LEU A 386 16.49 39.32 -36.18
CA LEU A 386 15.38 40.20 -35.83
C LEU A 386 15.97 41.42 -35.11
N GLY A 387 15.57 42.60 -35.59
CA GLY A 387 16.32 43.84 -35.46
C GLY A 387 16.65 44.29 -34.05
N ASN A 388 17.95 44.48 -33.79
CA ASN A 388 18.54 45.70 -33.24
C ASN A 388 20.08 45.54 -33.25
N PRO A 389 20.86 46.40 -33.93
CA PRO A 389 22.31 46.30 -33.89
C PRO A 389 22.83 46.98 -32.60
N ALA A 390 22.83 46.26 -31.49
CA ALA A 390 23.77 46.53 -30.42
C ALA A 390 25.02 45.67 -30.71
N THR A 391 26.07 46.31 -31.19
CA THR A 391 27.37 45.74 -31.50
C THR A 391 28.01 45.13 -30.26
N GLY A 392 27.68 43.87 -29.94
CA GLY A 392 28.51 43.00 -29.12
C GLY A 392 29.59 42.41 -30.02
N ALA A 393 30.85 42.74 -29.75
CA ALA A 393 31.98 42.24 -30.52
C ALA A 393 31.93 40.71 -30.62
N GLN A 394 31.92 40.17 -31.84
CA GLN A 394 32.08 38.73 -32.07
C GLN A 394 33.48 38.33 -31.58
N ARG A 395 33.53 37.77 -30.37
CA ARG A 395 34.76 37.40 -29.66
C ARG A 395 35.39 36.17 -30.33
N PRO A 396 36.72 36.15 -30.54
CA PRO A 396 37.39 34.94 -31.04
C PRO A 396 37.23 33.82 -29.99
N GLY A 397 36.58 32.70 -30.35
CA GLY A 397 36.42 31.52 -29.47
C GLY A 397 34.98 31.07 -29.18
N GLY A 398 33.95 31.63 -29.82
CA GLY A 398 32.56 31.19 -29.63
C GLY A 398 31.92 31.65 -28.31
N THR A 399 30.70 31.19 -28.02
CA THR A 399 29.91 31.54 -26.81
C THR A 399 30.39 30.84 -25.52
N GLN A 400 31.60 30.29 -25.54
CA GLN A 400 32.15 29.42 -24.50
C GLN A 400 33.02 30.26 -23.57
N PHE A 401 32.86 30.10 -22.25
CA PHE A 401 33.56 30.93 -21.26
C PHE A 401 35.04 30.57 -21.13
N MET A 402 35.41 29.29 -21.16
CA MET A 402 36.80 28.85 -21.04
C MET A 402 37.03 27.61 -21.87
N VAL A 403 38.18 27.52 -22.54
CA VAL A 403 38.59 26.33 -23.28
C VAL A 403 39.82 25.74 -22.59
N LEU A 404 39.72 24.48 -22.17
CA LEU A 404 40.86 23.67 -21.75
C LEU A 404 41.46 23.00 -22.97
N ASP A 405 42.77 23.17 -23.17
CA ASP A 405 43.57 22.50 -24.20
C ASP A 405 44.60 21.58 -23.55
N ASN A 406 45.22 20.69 -24.34
CA ASN A 406 46.18 19.69 -23.89
C ASN A 406 45.59 18.78 -22.81
N ILE A 407 44.35 18.40 -23.05
CA ILE A 407 43.68 17.39 -22.25
C ILE A 407 44.29 16.07 -22.72
N ASN A 408 45.21 15.54 -21.92
CA ASN A 408 45.74 14.19 -22.15
C ASN A 408 44.65 13.19 -21.77
N THR A 409 43.54 13.20 -22.50
CA THR A 409 42.48 12.21 -22.42
C THR A 409 42.16 11.77 -23.83
N PHE A 410 42.10 10.46 -24.01
CA PHE A 410 41.67 9.88 -25.25
C PHE A 410 40.27 9.31 -25.08
N GLN A 411 39.46 9.48 -26.12
CA GLN A 411 38.19 8.78 -26.25
C GLN A 411 38.30 7.78 -27.40
N VAL A 412 37.61 6.66 -27.27
CA VAL A 412 37.44 5.68 -28.34
C VAL A 412 36.01 5.76 -28.82
N VAL A 413 35.82 5.99 -30.11
CA VAL A 413 34.50 5.95 -30.75
C VAL A 413 34.37 4.60 -31.43
N VAL A 414 33.43 3.79 -30.93
CA VAL A 414 33.31 2.39 -31.32
C VAL A 414 31.87 2.10 -31.78
N PRO A 415 31.68 1.57 -33.00
CA PRO A 415 30.37 1.11 -33.46
C PRO A 415 30.03 -0.25 -32.86
N PHE A 416 28.90 -0.37 -32.18
CA PHE A 416 28.31 -1.65 -31.77
C PHE A 416 27.14 -2.00 -32.68
N GLU A 417 27.03 -3.26 -33.07
CA GLU A 417 25.86 -3.77 -33.77
C GLU A 417 24.61 -3.68 -32.88
N GLU A 418 23.43 -3.50 -33.47
CA GLU A 418 22.15 -3.32 -32.74
C GLU A 418 21.94 -4.31 -31.58
N SER A 419 22.23 -5.60 -31.82
CA SER A 419 22.05 -6.66 -30.81
C SER A 419 22.99 -6.54 -29.61
N ASP A 420 24.17 -5.96 -29.79
CA ASP A 420 25.15 -5.75 -28.74
C ASP A 420 25.02 -4.37 -28.09
N ALA A 421 24.65 -3.35 -28.88
CA ALA A 421 24.34 -2.01 -28.39
C ALA A 421 23.22 -2.03 -27.34
N ALA A 422 22.22 -2.91 -27.47
CA ALA A 422 21.15 -3.10 -26.49
C ALA A 422 21.64 -3.54 -25.10
N LYS A 423 22.84 -4.13 -25.00
CA LYS A 423 23.46 -4.58 -23.73
C LYS A 423 24.40 -3.53 -23.14
N VAL A 424 24.75 -2.51 -23.92
CA VAL A 424 25.67 -1.45 -23.51
C VAL A 424 24.89 -0.31 -22.86
N ALA A 425 25.32 0.09 -21.67
CA ALA A 425 24.74 1.20 -20.91
C ALA A 425 25.82 2.22 -20.51
N PRO A 426 25.46 3.50 -20.33
CA PRO A 426 26.37 4.49 -19.75
C PRO A 426 26.91 4.01 -18.38
N ASN A 427 28.14 4.42 -18.05
CA ASN A 427 28.87 4.04 -16.83
C ASN A 427 29.33 2.57 -16.72
N GLN A 428 29.23 1.77 -17.79
CA GLN A 428 29.85 0.44 -17.81
C GLN A 428 31.38 0.51 -17.94
N LYS A 429 32.08 -0.47 -17.35
CA LYS A 429 33.54 -0.62 -17.45
C LYS A 429 33.93 -1.25 -18.78
N VAL A 430 35.02 -0.75 -19.37
CA VAL A 430 35.51 -1.19 -20.67
C VAL A 430 37.01 -1.46 -20.60
N ASP A 431 37.43 -2.60 -21.13
CA ASP A 431 38.85 -2.88 -21.36
C ASP A 431 39.17 -2.49 -22.81
N VAL A 432 40.12 -1.57 -23.00
CA VAL A 432 40.55 -1.11 -24.32
C VAL A 432 41.96 -1.62 -24.61
N THR A 433 42.13 -2.29 -25.75
CA THR A 433 43.42 -2.74 -26.29
C THR A 433 43.74 -2.02 -27.60
N PHE A 434 45.02 -1.92 -27.95
CA PHE A 434 45.46 -1.15 -29.12
C PHE A 434 46.31 -2.02 -30.05
N ASP A 435 45.99 -2.04 -31.34
CA ASP A 435 46.71 -2.89 -32.31
C ASP A 435 48.19 -2.48 -32.44
N ALA A 436 48.47 -1.19 -32.32
CA ALA A 436 49.83 -0.66 -32.40
C ALA A 436 50.67 -0.92 -31.14
N VAL A 437 50.04 -1.27 -30.01
CA VAL A 437 50.70 -1.54 -28.73
C VAL A 437 50.00 -2.72 -28.04
N PRO A 438 50.21 -3.96 -28.51
CA PRO A 438 49.41 -5.13 -28.08
C PRO A 438 49.56 -5.48 -26.59
N ASP A 439 50.67 -5.08 -25.95
CA ASP A 439 50.90 -5.32 -24.52
C ASP A 439 50.18 -4.31 -23.60
N LEU A 440 49.48 -3.33 -24.18
CA LEU A 440 48.87 -2.22 -23.45
C LEU A 440 47.34 -2.38 -23.39
N THR A 441 46.84 -2.67 -22.18
CA THR A 441 45.40 -2.63 -21.87
C THR A 441 45.11 -1.45 -20.97
N ARG A 442 44.11 -0.65 -21.33
CA ARG A 442 43.66 0.50 -20.52
C ARG A 442 42.19 0.35 -20.17
N ALA A 443 41.88 0.64 -18.90
CA ALA A 443 40.50 0.70 -18.43
C ALA A 443 39.85 2.02 -18.88
N GLY A 444 38.62 1.92 -19.35
CA GLY A 444 37.78 3.05 -19.73
C GLY A 444 36.35 2.89 -19.23
N THR A 445 35.57 3.94 -19.45
CA THR A 445 34.16 3.99 -19.04
C THR A 445 33.31 4.47 -20.23
N VAL A 446 32.15 3.85 -20.44
CA VAL A 446 31.18 4.29 -21.45
C VAL A 446 30.54 5.59 -20.99
N VAL A 447 30.74 6.69 -21.73
CA VAL A 447 30.15 8.01 -21.41
C VAL A 447 28.75 8.12 -22.01
N SER A 448 28.61 7.74 -23.28
CA SER A 448 27.34 7.84 -23.99
C SER A 448 27.25 6.80 -25.09
N LEU A 449 26.02 6.35 -25.34
CA LEU A 449 25.64 5.59 -26.52
C LEU A 449 24.72 6.48 -27.37
N SER A 450 25.09 6.71 -28.63
CA SER A 450 24.29 7.54 -29.54
C SER A 450 22.94 6.86 -29.80
N PRO A 451 21.79 7.56 -29.68
CA PRO A 451 20.48 6.97 -29.95
C PRO A 451 20.17 6.81 -31.45
N THR A 452 20.96 7.43 -32.32
CA THR A 452 20.84 7.34 -33.78
C THR A 452 21.72 6.22 -34.33
N GLY A 453 21.11 5.18 -34.88
CA GLY A 453 21.82 4.12 -35.60
C GLY A 453 22.27 4.58 -36.99
N SER A 454 23.47 4.17 -37.40
CA SER A 454 24.00 4.37 -38.75
C SER A 454 24.06 3.06 -39.51
N ASN A 455 23.64 3.04 -40.78
CA ASN A 455 23.75 1.84 -41.62
C ASN A 455 25.13 1.80 -42.28
N ILE A 456 25.94 0.79 -41.94
CA ILE A 456 27.23 0.53 -42.56
C ILE A 456 27.13 -0.84 -43.21
N SER A 457 27.20 -0.90 -44.54
CA SER A 457 27.16 -2.16 -45.29
C SER A 457 25.98 -3.08 -44.93
N SER A 458 24.77 -2.52 -44.83
CA SER A 458 23.52 -3.24 -44.48
C SER A 458 23.41 -3.73 -43.03
N VAL A 459 24.29 -3.31 -42.11
CA VAL A 459 24.20 -3.57 -40.66
C VAL A 459 24.01 -2.24 -39.90
N ILE A 460 23.03 -2.19 -39.00
CA ILE A 460 22.75 -1.02 -38.15
C ILE A 460 23.74 -1.00 -36.98
N ASN A 461 24.49 0.10 -36.87
CA ASN A 461 25.49 0.30 -35.84
C ASN A 461 25.15 1.52 -34.97
N TYR A 462 25.34 1.38 -33.66
CA TYR A 462 25.22 2.47 -32.69
C TYR A 462 26.60 2.82 -32.16
N TYR A 463 26.98 4.10 -32.26
CA TYR A 463 28.27 4.58 -31.78
C TYR A 463 28.25 4.79 -30.27
N ALA A 464 29.15 4.11 -29.57
CA ALA A 464 29.46 4.37 -28.17
C ALA A 464 30.74 5.22 -28.08
N THR A 465 30.73 6.18 -27.16
CA THR A 465 31.91 6.95 -26.78
C THR A 465 32.45 6.42 -25.46
N VAL A 466 33.66 5.88 -25.49
CA VAL A 466 34.38 5.37 -24.32
C VAL A 466 35.50 6.32 -23.98
N VAL A 467 35.57 6.81 -22.74
CA VAL A 467 36.70 7.63 -22.28
C VAL A 467 37.68 6.75 -21.53
N LEU A 468 38.98 6.88 -21.82
CA LEU A 468 40.04 6.19 -21.08
C LEU A 468 40.26 6.86 -19.73
N ASN A 469 40.42 6.05 -18.67
CA ASN A 469 40.66 6.56 -17.31
C ASN A 469 42.12 7.02 -17.12
N GLU A 470 43.05 6.40 -17.84
CA GLU A 470 44.48 6.67 -17.78
C GLU A 470 45.07 6.75 -19.19
N THR A 471 46.01 7.66 -19.39
CA THR A 471 46.69 7.84 -20.67
C THR A 471 48.13 7.37 -20.64
N ASP A 472 48.57 6.77 -21.75
CA ASP A 472 49.94 6.31 -21.95
C ASP A 472 50.62 7.15 -23.05
N PRO A 473 51.87 7.62 -22.87
CA PRO A 473 52.59 8.41 -23.88
C PRO A 473 52.76 7.72 -25.24
N ARG A 474 52.62 6.39 -25.30
CA ARG A 474 52.71 5.61 -26.55
C ARG A 474 51.45 5.72 -27.41
N LEU A 475 50.33 6.15 -26.83
CA LEU A 475 49.06 6.31 -27.54
C LEU A 475 49.09 7.57 -28.39
N LYS A 476 48.69 7.42 -29.66
CA LYS A 476 48.59 8.50 -30.63
C LYS A 476 47.16 8.60 -31.16
N ASP A 477 46.79 9.80 -31.56
CA ASP A 477 45.53 10.08 -32.24
C ASP A 477 45.42 9.27 -33.54
N GLY A 478 44.23 8.73 -33.83
CA GLY A 478 43.95 7.92 -35.02
C GLY A 478 44.35 6.44 -34.93
N LEU A 479 44.82 5.96 -33.77
CA LEU A 479 45.10 4.53 -33.58
C LEU A 479 43.80 3.70 -33.60
N THR A 480 43.86 2.51 -34.19
CA THR A 480 42.79 1.52 -34.03
C THR A 480 42.82 0.96 -32.61
N ALA A 481 41.66 0.95 -31.96
CA ALA A 481 41.49 0.41 -30.61
C ALA A 481 40.32 -0.57 -30.59
N GLN A 482 40.46 -1.65 -29.82
CA GLN A 482 39.40 -2.61 -29.58
C GLN A 482 38.87 -2.42 -28.17
N ALA A 483 37.59 -2.09 -28.06
CA ALA A 483 36.90 -1.90 -26.79
C ALA A 483 36.10 -3.16 -26.45
N ARG A 484 36.33 -3.72 -25.26
CA ARG A 484 35.59 -4.84 -24.70
C ARG A 484 34.77 -4.34 -23.51
N VAL A 485 33.49 -4.09 -23.74
CA VAL A 485 32.57 -3.56 -22.73
C VAL A 485 32.07 -4.72 -21.88
N ILE A 486 32.19 -4.58 -20.56
CA ILE A 486 31.71 -5.57 -19.59
C ILE A 486 30.21 -5.29 -19.36
N THR A 487 29.35 -6.20 -19.85
CA THR A 487 27.89 -6.03 -19.80
C THR A 487 27.30 -6.59 -18.51
N ASN A 488 27.74 -7.79 -18.10
CA ASN A 488 27.41 -8.39 -16.82
C ASN A 488 28.66 -9.01 -16.20
N GLN A 489 28.76 -8.91 -14.88
CA GLN A 489 29.84 -9.52 -14.09
C GLN A 489 29.30 -10.02 -12.75
N VAL A 490 29.59 -11.28 -12.44
CA VAL A 490 29.35 -11.85 -11.12
C VAL A 490 30.67 -12.41 -10.59
N GLN A 491 31.04 -12.06 -9.36
CA GLN A 491 32.28 -12.49 -8.72
C GLN A 491 32.02 -13.57 -7.65
N ASP A 492 33.04 -14.35 -7.32
CA ASP A 492 33.04 -15.36 -6.25
C ASP A 492 31.92 -16.40 -6.33
N VAL A 493 31.63 -16.86 -7.56
CA VAL A 493 30.60 -17.88 -7.82
C VAL A 493 31.24 -19.17 -8.30
N LEU A 494 30.60 -20.32 -8.03
CA LEU A 494 31.03 -21.58 -8.62
C LEU A 494 30.89 -21.49 -10.14
N THR A 495 31.96 -21.81 -10.85
CA THR A 495 32.01 -21.72 -12.30
C THR A 495 32.47 -23.04 -12.91
N VAL A 496 31.87 -23.37 -14.04
CA VAL A 496 32.25 -24.52 -14.84
C VAL A 496 32.66 -24.04 -16.25
N PRO A 497 33.71 -24.61 -16.88
CA PRO A 497 34.07 -24.25 -18.24
C PRO A 497 32.90 -24.53 -19.20
N ASN A 498 32.65 -23.61 -20.13
CA ASN A 498 31.53 -23.76 -21.10
C ASN A 498 31.64 -25.05 -21.92
N SER A 499 32.87 -25.51 -22.19
CA SER A 499 33.16 -26.77 -22.91
C SER A 499 32.75 -28.04 -22.16
N ALA A 500 32.51 -27.97 -20.85
CA ALA A 500 32.01 -29.09 -20.05
C ALA A 500 30.47 -29.14 -19.96
N VAL A 501 29.79 -28.03 -20.29
CA VAL A 501 28.35 -27.89 -20.12
C VAL A 501 27.63 -28.47 -21.33
N ARG A 502 26.73 -29.41 -21.09
CA ARG A 502 25.78 -29.93 -22.07
C ARG A 502 24.41 -29.35 -21.80
N LYS A 503 23.78 -28.77 -22.82
CA LYS A 503 22.41 -28.28 -22.71
C LYS A 503 21.47 -29.34 -23.29
N SER A 504 20.61 -29.91 -22.44
CA SER A 504 19.59 -30.88 -22.84
C SER A 504 18.22 -30.27 -22.54
N GLY A 505 17.66 -29.57 -23.54
CA GLY A 505 16.46 -28.75 -23.35
C GLY A 505 16.72 -27.57 -22.40
N ASP A 506 15.94 -27.49 -21.33
CA ASP A 506 16.01 -26.41 -20.33
C ASP A 506 16.98 -26.73 -19.16
N GLN A 507 17.60 -27.90 -19.16
CA GLN A 507 18.49 -28.37 -18.09
C GLN A 507 19.94 -28.43 -18.59
N SER A 508 20.84 -27.80 -17.83
CA SER A 508 22.29 -27.93 -18.04
C SER A 508 22.82 -29.14 -17.27
N THR A 509 23.55 -30.01 -17.96
CA THR A 509 24.20 -31.20 -17.40
C THR A 509 25.70 -31.14 -17.62
N VAL A 510 26.47 -31.64 -16.66
CA VAL A 510 27.92 -31.86 -16.79
C VAL A 510 28.22 -33.32 -16.48
N THR A 511 29.23 -33.87 -17.13
CA THR A 511 29.74 -35.20 -16.76
C THR A 511 30.84 -35.02 -15.73
N ILE A 512 30.60 -35.44 -14.48
CA ILE A 512 31.58 -35.44 -13.39
C ILE A 512 32.33 -36.76 -13.35
N ILE A 513 33.60 -36.72 -12.94
CA ILE A 513 34.40 -37.91 -12.61
C ILE A 513 34.46 -38.05 -11.09
N ASP A 514 33.96 -39.16 -10.55
CA ASP A 514 34.07 -39.48 -9.14
C ASP A 514 35.49 -39.98 -8.78
N ALA A 515 35.83 -40.01 -7.49
CA ALA A 515 37.15 -40.44 -6.99
C ALA A 515 37.59 -41.87 -7.43
N ASN A 516 36.67 -42.68 -7.97
CA ASN A 516 36.90 -44.03 -8.50
C ASN A 516 37.07 -44.08 -10.03
N GLY A 517 37.12 -42.93 -10.72
CA GLY A 517 37.28 -42.86 -12.18
C GLY A 517 36.00 -43.09 -13.00
N THR A 518 34.85 -43.30 -12.36
CA THR A 518 33.54 -43.46 -13.02
C THR A 518 32.92 -42.12 -13.41
N GLN A 519 32.45 -42.02 -14.66
CA GLN A 519 31.76 -40.85 -15.18
C GLN A 519 30.27 -40.86 -14.82
N GLN A 520 29.76 -39.81 -14.18
CA GLN A 520 28.33 -39.63 -13.87
C GLN A 520 27.82 -38.30 -14.42
N GLN A 521 26.57 -38.26 -14.91
CA GLN A 521 25.94 -37.00 -15.32
C GLN A 521 25.31 -36.30 -14.11
N ALA A 522 25.85 -35.15 -13.74
CA ALA A 522 25.27 -34.28 -12.74
C ALA A 522 24.43 -33.17 -13.41
N ARG A 523 23.22 -32.99 -12.91
CA ARG A 523 22.34 -31.87 -13.29
C ARG A 523 22.70 -30.66 -12.42
N PHE A 524 22.79 -29.50 -13.03
CA PHE A 524 23.05 -28.27 -12.30
C PHE A 524 22.21 -27.12 -12.83
N GLN A 525 21.93 -26.15 -11.96
CA GLN A 525 21.24 -24.94 -12.36
C GLN A 525 22.27 -23.91 -12.84
N ALA A 526 22.24 -23.61 -14.14
CA ALA A 526 23.07 -22.59 -14.74
C ALA A 526 22.53 -21.18 -14.43
N GLY A 527 23.43 -20.26 -14.07
CA GLY A 527 23.15 -18.83 -13.92
C GLY A 527 23.63 -18.04 -15.12
N LEU A 528 24.38 -16.96 -14.87
CA LEU A 528 25.02 -16.18 -15.92
C LEU A 528 25.96 -17.08 -16.75
N VAL A 529 25.76 -17.10 -18.07
CA VAL A 529 26.67 -17.74 -19.03
C VAL A 529 27.64 -16.67 -19.51
N GLY A 530 28.90 -16.74 -19.07
CA GLY A 530 29.96 -15.86 -19.54
C GLY A 530 30.63 -16.37 -20.81
N ASP A 531 31.67 -15.66 -21.24
CA ASP A 531 32.36 -15.97 -22.51
C ASP A 531 33.05 -17.34 -22.46
N ASP A 532 33.78 -17.64 -21.38
CA ASP A 532 34.54 -18.90 -21.22
C ASP A 532 33.94 -19.87 -20.18
N ARG A 533 33.19 -19.34 -19.22
CA ARG A 533 32.68 -20.10 -18.07
C ARG A 533 31.21 -19.79 -17.77
N THR A 534 30.49 -20.78 -17.28
CA THR A 534 29.09 -20.68 -16.86
C THR A 534 29.01 -20.69 -15.34
N GLN A 535 28.19 -19.79 -14.79
CA GLN A 535 27.89 -19.76 -13.37
C GLN A 535 27.03 -20.97 -12.98
N VAL A 536 27.36 -21.58 -11.85
CA VAL A 536 26.61 -22.66 -11.23
C VAL A 536 25.90 -22.11 -10.00
N ILE A 537 24.58 -22.08 -10.01
CA ILE A 537 23.76 -21.64 -8.87
C ILE A 537 23.61 -22.78 -7.86
N SER A 538 23.37 -24.00 -8.35
CA SER A 538 23.20 -25.18 -7.51
C SER A 538 23.49 -26.47 -8.29
N GLY A 539 23.83 -27.54 -7.57
CA GLY A 539 23.99 -28.89 -8.13
C GLY A 539 25.42 -29.40 -8.30
N LEU A 540 26.44 -28.53 -8.21
CA LEU A 540 27.86 -28.93 -8.26
C LEU A 540 28.61 -28.43 -7.02
N ARG A 541 29.72 -29.11 -6.71
CA ARG A 541 30.61 -28.78 -5.59
C ARG A 541 31.96 -28.30 -6.10
N GLU A 542 32.59 -27.45 -5.30
CA GLU A 542 33.92 -26.91 -5.59
C GLU A 542 34.96 -28.05 -5.59
N GLY A 543 35.85 -28.04 -6.57
CA GLY A 543 36.89 -29.05 -6.76
C GLY A 543 36.47 -30.29 -7.55
N GLN A 544 35.22 -30.41 -7.97
CA GLN A 544 34.78 -31.52 -8.83
C GLN A 544 35.43 -31.45 -10.21
N GLU A 545 35.89 -32.59 -10.72
CA GLU A 545 36.38 -32.71 -12.09
C GLU A 545 35.23 -33.01 -13.05
N VAL A 546 35.16 -32.21 -14.11
CA VAL A 546 34.17 -32.32 -15.18
C VAL A 546 34.87 -32.67 -16.49
N VAL A 547 34.28 -33.55 -17.28
CA VAL A 547 34.81 -33.94 -18.58
C VAL A 547 34.57 -32.81 -19.59
N LEU A 548 35.64 -32.32 -20.22
CA LEU A 548 35.54 -31.35 -21.31
C LEU A 548 35.18 -32.05 -22.61
N ARG A 549 34.41 -31.36 -23.46
CA ARG A 549 34.23 -31.80 -24.84
C ARG A 549 35.56 -31.68 -25.61
N GLN A 550 36.00 -32.78 -26.21
CA GLN A 550 36.98 -32.69 -27.30
C GLN A 550 36.29 -32.00 -28.48
N GLY A 551 36.76 -30.80 -28.82
CA GLY A 551 36.29 -30.09 -30.01
C GLY A 551 36.56 -30.94 -31.25
N VAL A 552 35.59 -30.95 -32.17
CA VAL A 552 35.81 -31.38 -33.56
C VAL A 552 36.46 -30.21 -34.29
#